data_AF-A8BT77-F1
#
_entry.id   AF-A8BT77-F1
#
_cell.length_a   1.000
_cell.length_b   1.000
_cell.length_c   1.000
_cell.angle_alpha   90.00
_cell.angle_beta   90.00
_cell.angle_gamma   90.00
#
_symmetry.space_group_name_H-M   'P 1'
#
loop_
_entity.id
_entity.type
_entity.pdbx_description
1 polymer ?
#
loop_
_entity_poly.entity_id
_entity_poly.type
_entity_poly.pdbx_seq_one_letter_code
_entity_poly.pdbx_strand_id
1 'polypeptide(L)'
;KDPDMVWDFWSLRPESLHQVSFLFSDRGIPDGFRHMNGYGSHTFKLVNAQGQSVYCKFHYKTDQGIKNLPVEEADRLASTDPDYSIRDLYNAISNGNFPSWTLYIQ
;
A
#
# COMPACT_ATOMS: atom_id res chain seq x y z
N LYS A 1 15.92 -13.57 7.60
CA LYS A 1 15.59 -12.23 8.16
C LYS A 1 15.66 -12.34 9.68
N ASP A 2 16.05 -11.28 10.39
CA ASP A 2 16.22 -11.26 11.85
C ASP A 2 15.18 -10.32 12.49
N PRO A 3 14.18 -10.85 13.23
CA PRO A 3 13.20 -10.04 13.93
C PRO A 3 13.79 -9.17 15.04
N ASP A 4 14.86 -9.62 15.72
CA ASP A 4 15.43 -8.91 16.86
C ASP A 4 16.07 -7.60 16.41
N MET A 5 16.83 -7.64 15.32
CA MET A 5 17.40 -6.44 14.69
C MET A 5 16.32 -5.41 14.29
N VAL A 6 15.17 -5.87 13.80
CA VAL A 6 14.08 -4.99 13.37
C VAL A 6 13.41 -4.32 14.57
N TRP A 7 13.11 -5.09 15.62
CA TRP A 7 12.47 -4.57 16.83
C TRP A 7 13.41 -3.70 17.66
N ASP A 8 14.71 -3.99 17.70
CA ASP A 8 15.71 -3.12 18.34
C ASP A 8 15.65 -1.71 17.74
N PHE A 9 15.70 -1.60 16.40
CA PHE A 9 15.58 -0.31 15.72
C PHE A 9 14.26 0.41 16.02
N TRP A 10 13.12 -0.26 15.90
CA TRP A 10 11.81 0.39 16.13
C TRP A 10 11.60 0.79 17.59
N SER A 11 12.13 0.03 18.55
CA SER A 11 12.04 0.37 19.97
C SER A 11 12.83 1.65 20.31
N LEU A 12 13.88 1.96 19.55
CA LEU A 12 14.73 3.14 19.70
C LEU A 12 14.30 4.33 18.81
N ARG A 13 13.29 4.14 17.96
CA ARG A 13 12.80 5.14 17.00
C ARG A 13 11.28 5.31 17.12
N PRO A 14 10.79 5.98 18.17
CA PRO A 14 9.35 6.14 18.40
C PRO A 14 8.62 6.88 17.25
N GLU A 15 9.33 7.68 16.44
CA GLU A 15 8.79 8.30 15.23
C GLU A 15 8.30 7.28 14.18
N SER A 16 8.76 6.03 14.26
CA SER A 16 8.34 4.93 13.37
C SER A 16 6.95 4.36 13.72
N LEU A 17 6.46 4.57 14.95
CA LEU A 17 5.31 3.85 15.51
C LEU A 17 4.03 4.01 14.70
N HIS A 18 3.83 5.16 14.06
CA HIS A 18 2.67 5.37 13.19
C HIS A 18 2.68 4.40 12.01
N GLN A 19 3.82 4.24 11.32
CA GLN A 19 3.93 3.34 10.18
C GLN A 19 4.00 1.87 10.62
N VAL A 20 4.63 1.57 11.76
CA VAL A 20 4.65 0.21 12.32
C VAL A 20 3.23 -0.26 12.64
N SER A 21 2.39 0.61 13.22
CA SER A 21 0.97 0.30 13.47
C SER A 21 0.20 -0.05 12.18
N PHE A 22 0.49 0.64 11.07
CA PHE A 22 -0.09 0.29 9.76
C PHE A 22 0.44 -1.05 9.24
N LEU A 23 1.75 -1.28 9.35
CA LEU A 23 2.41 -2.50 8.87
C LEU A 23 1.93 -3.76 9.59
N PHE A 24 1.64 -3.68 10.89
CA PHE A 24 1.12 -4.82 11.68
C PHE A 24 -0.41 -4.86 11.76
N SER A 25 -1.11 -4.00 11.03
CA SER A 25 -2.54 -4.16 10.77
C SER A 25 -2.76 -5.07 9.55
N ASP A 26 -4.02 -5.42 9.26
CA ASP A 26 -4.37 -6.17 8.04
C ASP A 26 -3.79 -5.53 6.76
N ARG A 27 -3.64 -4.20 6.72
CA ARG A 27 -3.08 -3.50 5.56
C ARG A 27 -1.59 -3.81 5.29
N GLY A 28 -0.91 -4.50 6.20
CA GLY A 28 0.45 -5.01 6.00
C GLY A 28 0.54 -6.15 4.98
N ILE A 29 -0.58 -6.85 4.73
CA ILE A 29 -0.63 -8.03 3.87
C ILE A 29 -1.79 -7.89 2.86
N PRO A 30 -1.68 -6.99 1.87
CA PRO A 30 -2.75 -6.76 0.90
C PRO A 30 -3.02 -8.01 0.03
N ASP A 31 -4.29 -8.23 -0.30
CA ASP A 31 -4.71 -9.28 -1.23
C ASP A 31 -4.49 -8.82 -2.68
N GLY A 32 -3.24 -8.96 -3.13
CA GLY A 32 -2.80 -8.47 -4.42
C GLY A 32 -2.71 -6.94 -4.50
N PHE A 33 -2.17 -6.43 -5.60
CA PHE A 33 -1.98 -4.98 -5.76
C PHE A 33 -3.29 -4.21 -5.98
N ARG A 34 -4.30 -4.86 -6.55
CA ARG A 34 -5.52 -4.19 -7.04
C ARG A 34 -6.44 -3.76 -5.90
N HIS A 35 -6.32 -4.37 -4.73
CA HIS A 35 -7.17 -4.17 -3.56
C HIS A 35 -6.52 -3.29 -2.47
N MET A 36 -5.48 -2.53 -2.79
CA MET A 36 -4.87 -1.57 -1.86
C MET A 36 -4.97 -0.14 -2.35
N ASN A 37 -5.00 0.81 -1.42
CA ASN A 37 -4.88 2.23 -1.74
C ASN A 37 -3.41 2.60 -1.98
N GLY A 38 -3.19 3.66 -2.76
CA GLY A 38 -1.91 4.36 -2.87
C GLY A 38 -1.96 5.72 -2.16
N TYR A 39 -0.84 6.14 -1.60
CA TYR A 39 -0.72 7.43 -0.94
C TYR A 39 0.60 8.09 -1.32
N GLY A 40 0.57 9.40 -1.59
CA GLY A 40 1.80 10.17 -1.84
C GLY A 40 2.67 10.35 -0.60
N SER A 41 2.12 10.05 0.59
CA SER A 41 2.73 10.13 1.93
C SER A 41 3.14 11.54 2.35
N HIS A 42 4.00 12.20 1.58
CA HIS A 42 4.49 13.55 1.83
C HIS A 42 3.45 14.62 1.50
N THR A 43 3.71 15.82 2.02
CA THR A 43 3.00 17.04 1.60
C THR A 43 3.72 17.60 0.39
N PHE A 44 2.97 17.87 -0.68
CA PHE A 44 3.47 18.45 -1.91
C PHE A 44 2.97 19.87 -2.08
N LYS A 45 3.48 20.57 -3.09
CA LYS A 45 3.08 21.93 -3.45
C LYS A 45 2.54 21.92 -4.87
N LEU A 46 1.29 22.33 -5.05
CA LEU A 46 0.70 22.60 -6.36
C LEU A 46 0.86 24.08 -6.67
N VAL A 47 1.26 24.40 -7.89
CA VAL A 47 1.48 25.78 -8.34
C VAL A 47 0.58 26.04 -9.55
N ASN A 48 -0.27 27.06 -9.47
CA ASN A 48 -1.16 27.43 -10.57
C ASN A 48 -0.45 28.31 -11.62
N ALA A 49 -1.14 28.66 -12.71
CA ALA A 49 -0.60 29.47 -13.80
C ALA A 49 -0.17 30.88 -13.37
N GLN A 50 -0.66 31.38 -12.23
CA GLN A 50 -0.28 32.68 -11.65
C GLN A 50 0.90 32.56 -10.66
N GLY A 51 1.48 31.37 -10.49
CA GLY A 51 2.56 31.13 -9.53
C GLY A 51 2.09 30.98 -8.07
N GLN A 52 0.78 31.03 -7.81
CA GLN A 52 0.24 30.86 -6.47
C GLN A 52 0.29 29.39 -6.08
N SER A 53 0.48 29.13 -4.79
CA SER A 53 0.80 27.80 -4.30
C SER A 53 -0.13 27.33 -3.20
N VAL A 54 -0.52 26.05 -3.26
CA VAL A 54 -1.24 25.36 -2.20
C VAL A 54 -0.53 24.07 -1.84
N TYR A 55 -0.54 23.72 -0.55
CA TYR A 55 -0.05 22.41 -0.11
C TYR A 55 -1.12 21.35 -0.35
N CYS A 56 -0.69 20.15 -0.70
CA CYS A 56 -1.61 19.05 -0.94
C CYS A 56 -1.10 17.69 -0.47
N LYS A 57 -2.04 16.74 -0.35
CA LYS A 57 -1.76 15.29 -0.24
C LYS A 57 -2.40 14.55 -1.40
N PHE A 58 -1.72 13.54 -1.93
CA PHE A 58 -2.26 12.67 -2.98
C PHE A 58 -2.78 11.35 -2.41
N HIS A 59 -3.99 10.96 -2.80
CA HIS A 59 -4.62 9.71 -2.39
C HIS A 59 -5.17 8.99 -3.62
N TYR A 60 -4.71 7.77 -3.87
CA TYR A 60 -5.25 6.86 -4.87
C TYR A 60 -6.13 5.84 -4.15
N LYS A 61 -7.44 5.95 -4.30
CA LYS A 61 -8.40 5.03 -3.67
C LYS A 61 -8.73 3.92 -4.65
N THR A 62 -8.54 2.67 -4.24
CA THR A 62 -8.90 1.53 -5.09
C THR A 62 -10.40 1.51 -5.31
N ASP A 63 -10.82 1.37 -6.55
CA ASP A 63 -12.25 1.21 -6.89
C ASP A 63 -12.70 -0.25 -6.73
N GLN A 64 -11.75 -1.18 -6.49
CA GLN A 64 -11.98 -2.62 -6.32
C GLN A 64 -12.36 -3.00 -4.88
N GLY A 65 -12.36 -2.02 -3.97
CA GLY A 65 -12.49 -2.25 -2.53
C GLY A 65 -11.21 -2.79 -1.89
N ILE A 66 -11.02 -2.48 -0.60
CA ILE A 66 -9.85 -2.91 0.16
C ILE A 66 -10.01 -4.38 0.57
N LYS A 67 -8.99 -5.19 0.33
CA LYS A 67 -8.90 -6.58 0.78
C LYS A 67 -7.48 -6.91 1.24
N ASN A 68 -7.38 -7.74 2.26
CA ASN A 68 -6.13 -8.18 2.86
C ASN A 68 -6.19 -9.69 3.11
N LEU A 69 -5.03 -10.32 3.18
CA LEU A 69 -4.90 -11.76 3.43
C LEU A 69 -4.81 -12.03 4.94
N PRO A 70 -5.47 -13.10 5.44
CA PRO A 70 -5.12 -13.71 6.71
C PRO A 70 -3.66 -14.16 6.72
N VAL A 71 -3.02 -14.15 7.89
CA VAL A 71 -1.60 -14.50 8.03
C VAL A 71 -1.32 -15.90 7.51
N GLU A 72 -2.18 -16.87 7.82
CA GLU A 72 -1.99 -18.27 7.41
C GLU A 72 -2.04 -18.43 5.89
N GLU A 73 -2.91 -17.67 5.21
CA GLU A 73 -3.02 -17.70 3.76
C GLU A 73 -1.83 -17.00 3.09
N ALA A 74 -1.35 -15.90 3.67
CA ALA A 74 -0.16 -15.21 3.20
C ALA A 74 1.10 -16.09 3.31
N ASP A 75 1.26 -16.82 4.41
CA ASP A 75 2.36 -17.77 4.61
C ASP A 75 2.28 -18.94 3.61
N ARG A 76 1.06 -19.45 3.36
CA ARG A 76 0.83 -20.49 2.34
C ARG A 76 1.21 -20.00 0.95
N LEU A 77 0.77 -18.80 0.56
CA LEU A 77 1.06 -18.21 -0.75
C LEU A 77 2.55 -17.89 -0.90
N ALA A 78 3.23 -17.43 0.15
CA ALA A 78 4.66 -17.12 0.10
C ALA A 78 5.54 -18.32 -0.30
N SER A 79 5.07 -19.55 -0.06
CA SER A 79 5.76 -20.79 -0.47
C SER A 79 5.21 -21.41 -1.75
N THR A 80 3.89 -21.37 -1.96
CA THR A 80 3.23 -22.05 -3.09
C THR A 80 3.13 -21.20 -4.34
N ASP A 81 3.16 -19.88 -4.19
CA ASP A 81 2.94 -18.91 -5.25
C ASP A 81 3.56 -17.53 -4.88
N PRO A 82 4.90 -17.44 -4.83
CA PRO A 82 5.61 -16.23 -4.40
C PRO A 82 5.33 -15.00 -5.29
N ASP A 83 4.84 -15.22 -6.51
CA ASP A 83 4.47 -14.18 -7.47
C ASP A 83 2.96 -13.83 -7.43
N TYR A 84 2.22 -14.27 -6.40
CA TYR A 84 0.77 -14.11 -6.27
C TYR A 84 0.25 -12.75 -6.74
N SER A 85 0.76 -11.65 -6.17
CA SER A 85 0.28 -10.30 -6.46
C SER A 85 0.55 -9.87 -7.90
N ILE A 86 1.68 -10.32 -8.49
CA ILE A 86 2.03 -10.04 -9.89
C ILE A 86 1.10 -10.84 -10.81
N ARG A 87 0.93 -12.14 -10.52
CA ARG A 87 0.06 -13.03 -11.28
C ARG A 87 -1.40 -12.57 -11.23
N ASP A 88 -1.91 -12.18 -10.07
CA ASP A 88 -3.24 -11.60 -9.90
C ASP A 88 -3.45 -10.39 -10.82
N LEU A 89 -2.51 -9.43 -10.77
CA LEU A 89 -2.59 -8.23 -11.61
C LEU A 89 -2.53 -8.57 -13.10
N TYR A 90 -1.60 -9.44 -13.51
CA TYR A 90 -1.45 -9.87 -14.90
C TYR A 90 -2.73 -10.53 -15.41
N ASN A 91 -3.26 -11.52 -14.67
CA ASN A 91 -4.46 -12.24 -15.05
C ASN A 91 -5.68 -11.33 -15.10
N ALA A 92 -5.81 -10.38 -14.17
CA ALA A 92 -6.90 -9.41 -14.19
C ALA A 92 -6.88 -8.59 -15.49
N ILE A 93 -5.72 -8.05 -15.86
CA ILE A 93 -5.55 -7.27 -17.10
C ILE A 93 -5.78 -8.16 -18.34
N SER A 94 -5.19 -9.35 -18.38
CA SER A 94 -5.34 -10.29 -19.50
C SER A 94 -6.80 -10.72 -19.73
N ASN A 95 -7.61 -10.75 -18.66
CA ASN A 95 -9.03 -11.09 -18.72
C ASN A 95 -9.96 -9.87 -18.93
N GLY A 96 -9.41 -8.68 -19.17
CA GLY A 96 -10.19 -7.44 -19.37
C GLY A 96 -10.73 -6.82 -18.07
N ASN A 97 -10.35 -7.35 -16.91
CA ASN A 97 -10.71 -6.82 -15.58
C ASN A 97 -9.68 -5.77 -15.15
N PHE A 98 -9.64 -4.64 -15.85
CA PHE A 98 -8.68 -3.58 -15.58
C PHE A 98 -8.91 -2.93 -14.20
N PRO A 99 -7.94 -2.96 -13.28
CA PRO A 99 -8.07 -2.26 -12.02
C PRO A 99 -7.99 -0.74 -12.23
N SER A 100 -8.71 0.02 -11.40
CA SER A 100 -8.65 1.47 -11.40
C SER A 100 -8.48 2.02 -9.98
N TRP A 101 -8.05 3.28 -9.93
CA TRP A 101 -7.98 4.05 -8.70
C TRP A 101 -8.47 5.45 -8.97
N THR A 102 -9.35 5.95 -8.10
CA THR A 102 -9.76 7.35 -8.13
C THR A 102 -8.74 8.19 -7.37
N LEU A 103 -8.19 9.22 -8.03
CA LEU A 103 -7.26 10.18 -7.44
C LEU A 103 -8.03 11.29 -6.71
N TYR A 104 -7.71 11.49 -5.43
CA TYR A 104 -8.17 12.59 -4.61
C TYR A 104 -6.99 13.45 -4.14
N ILE A 105 -7.26 14.74 -3.99
CA ILE A 105 -6.33 15.74 -3.47
C ILE A 105 -6.98 16.38 -2.24
N GLN A 106 -6.27 16.36 -1.10
CA GLN A 106 -6.58 17.20 0.06
C GLN A 106 -5.82 18.51 -0.03
#